data_AF-A0A1H1UVP0-F1
#
_entry.id   AF-A0A1H1UVP0-F1
#
_cell.length_a   1.000
_cell.length_b   1.000
_cell.length_c   1.000
_cell.angle_alpha   90.00
_cell.angle_beta   90.00
_cell.angle_gamma   90.00
#
_symmetry.space_group_name_H-M   'P 1'
#
loop_
_entity.id
_entity.type
_entity.pdbx_description
1 polymer ?
#
loop_
_entity_poly.entity_id
_entity_poly.type
_entity_poly.pdbx_seq_one_letter_code
_entity_poly.pdbx_strand_id
1 'polypeptide(L)'
;MRTEGGGRHTEGWLDGGGEVGEWGLRPAAWEDLEIVNHWRSFLGQPQRYLRHLLGEWDPRSRRLTGMTEQKAPRRRGRPRGGTDSRERIVSAAVDEFGAQGYDGATVRSIAARAGVDSALVHHYFGTKADLFAEAAGIPLRPDLDVPEILAGPKDEAGTRLVRYVLDAFEKPDVRRRGVLLLRTAIGSRLTTPLLAGFLSRELLSRVARRLDVPDADLRAALVASQIAGMLIGRYVLQLPALAGASVDELVGRVGPTVQRYLFD
;
A
#
# COMPACT_ATOMS: atom_id res chain seq x y z
N MET A 1 -26.81 -35.86 40.73
CA MET A 1 -27.39 -35.36 39.47
C MET A 1 -28.10 -34.05 39.78
N ARG A 2 -27.55 -32.94 39.30
CA ARG A 2 -28.07 -31.57 39.45
C ARG A 2 -28.15 -31.00 38.03
N THR A 3 -29.35 -30.59 37.61
CA THR A 3 -29.62 -29.95 36.32
C THR A 3 -30.15 -28.54 36.57
N GLU A 4 -29.52 -27.56 35.91
CA GLU A 4 -30.05 -26.29 35.35
C GLU A 4 -30.85 -25.33 36.28
N GLY A 5 -30.75 -24.00 36.22
CA GLY A 5 -30.02 -23.00 35.44
C GLY A 5 -29.99 -21.71 36.30
N GLY A 6 -29.08 -20.75 36.14
CA GLY A 6 -28.73 -20.09 34.89
C GLY A 6 -29.36 -18.69 34.88
N GLY A 7 -28.76 -17.74 35.62
CA GLY A 7 -29.22 -16.36 35.63
C GLY A 7 -28.41 -15.44 36.56
N ARG A 8 -27.32 -14.85 36.03
CA ARG A 8 -27.02 -13.40 36.06
C ARG A 8 -25.55 -13.12 35.66
N HIS A 9 -25.42 -12.28 34.64
CA HIS A 9 -24.40 -11.26 34.38
C HIS A 9 -22.92 -11.54 34.71
N THR A 10 -22.11 -11.62 33.65
CA THR A 10 -20.82 -10.93 33.60
C THR A 10 -20.67 -10.22 32.24
N GLU A 11 -20.97 -8.92 32.25
CA GLU A 11 -20.35 -7.95 31.34
C GLU A 11 -18.83 -7.93 31.59
N GLY A 12 -18.04 -7.68 30.52
CA GLY A 12 -16.62 -7.37 30.64
C GLY A 12 -15.69 -8.23 29.79
N TRP A 13 -15.86 -8.21 28.46
CA TRP A 13 -14.90 -8.84 27.52
C TRP A 13 -14.65 -7.96 26.29
N LEU A 14 -14.19 -6.72 26.45
CA LEU A 14 -13.63 -5.92 25.35
C LEU A 14 -12.66 -4.85 25.89
N ASP A 15 -11.58 -5.22 26.58
CA ASP A 15 -10.43 -4.29 26.72
C ASP A 15 -9.12 -5.00 27.13
N GLY A 16 -8.49 -5.71 26.21
CA GLY A 16 -7.19 -6.33 26.48
C GLY A 16 -6.56 -6.92 25.24
N GLY A 17 -5.56 -6.22 24.69
CA GLY A 17 -4.63 -6.81 23.73
C GLY A 17 -3.89 -8.00 24.37
N GLY A 18 -3.50 -8.97 23.55
CA GLY A 18 -2.70 -10.10 24.00
C GLY A 18 -1.49 -10.28 23.11
N GLU A 19 -0.36 -10.65 23.69
CA GLU A 19 0.88 -10.97 22.99
C GLU A 19 1.11 -12.47 22.95
N VAL A 20 1.60 -12.95 21.81
CA VAL A 20 2.05 -14.34 21.65
C VAL A 20 3.55 -14.37 21.90
N GLY A 21 3.97 -14.82 23.08
CA GLY A 21 5.37 -15.15 23.37
C GLY A 21 5.65 -16.65 23.21
N GLU A 22 6.90 -17.08 23.46
CA GLU A 22 7.31 -18.50 23.41
C GLU A 22 6.47 -19.44 24.30
N TRP A 23 5.74 -18.91 25.29
CA TRP A 23 4.92 -19.67 26.24
C TRP A 23 3.40 -19.48 26.05
N GLY A 24 2.96 -18.99 24.89
CA GLY A 24 1.54 -18.79 24.56
C GLY A 24 1.03 -17.35 24.77
N LEU A 25 -0.29 -17.18 24.64
CA LEU A 25 -0.98 -15.88 24.70
C LEU A 25 -0.98 -15.33 26.13
N ARG A 26 -0.35 -14.17 26.34
CA ARG A 26 -0.44 -13.41 27.59
C ARG A 26 -1.23 -12.11 27.37
N PRO A 27 -2.12 -11.72 28.30
CA PRO A 27 -2.72 -10.39 28.26
C PRO A 27 -1.65 -9.33 28.46
N ALA A 28 -1.61 -8.31 27.59
CA ALA A 28 -0.71 -7.18 27.71
C ALA A 28 -1.41 -5.90 27.25
N ALA A 29 -1.17 -4.80 27.95
CA ALA A 29 -1.68 -3.52 27.51
C ALA A 29 -1.08 -3.15 26.14
N TRP A 30 -1.80 -2.35 25.36
CA TRP A 30 -1.36 -1.92 24.02
C TRP A 30 0.03 -1.26 24.02
N GLU A 31 0.40 -0.63 25.13
CA GLU A 31 1.70 0.03 25.33
C GLU A 31 2.85 -0.97 25.57
N ASP A 32 2.54 -2.19 25.98
CA ASP A 32 3.50 -3.21 26.41
C ASP A 32 3.80 -4.26 25.34
N LEU A 33 2.86 -4.55 24.43
CA LEU A 33 3.11 -4.35 23.00
C LEU A 33 4.56 -4.56 22.48
N GLU A 34 5.24 -5.71 22.51
CA GLU A 34 6.52 -5.94 21.82
C GLU A 34 6.49 -5.42 20.39
N ILE A 35 5.41 -5.65 19.63
CA ILE A 35 5.27 -5.10 18.28
C ILE A 35 5.16 -3.58 18.28
N VAL A 36 4.46 -2.98 19.25
CA VAL A 36 4.28 -1.52 19.39
C VAL A 36 5.57 -0.86 19.88
N ASN A 37 6.31 -1.51 20.77
CA ASN A 37 7.62 -1.11 21.27
C ASN A 37 8.67 -1.21 20.16
N HIS A 38 8.63 -2.26 19.33
CA HIS A 38 9.48 -2.38 18.16
C HIS A 38 9.19 -1.26 17.14
N TRP A 39 7.91 -0.95 16.93
CA TRP A 39 7.48 0.09 16.00
C TRP A 39 7.82 1.51 16.49
N ARG A 40 7.62 1.81 17.77
CA ARG A 40 8.04 3.08 18.39
C ARG A 40 9.55 3.23 18.42
N SER A 41 10.29 2.17 18.72
CA SER A 41 11.75 2.14 18.66
C SER A 41 12.27 2.41 17.23
N PHE A 42 11.62 1.80 16.22
CA PHE A 42 11.90 2.06 14.81
C PHE A 42 11.65 3.50 14.41
N LEU A 43 10.49 4.08 14.77
CA LEU A 43 10.17 5.47 14.46
C LEU A 43 11.04 6.49 15.21
N GLY A 44 11.52 6.15 16.40
CA GLY A 44 12.41 7.00 17.18
C GLY A 44 13.83 7.10 16.60
N GLN A 45 14.35 6.01 16.02
CA GLN A 45 15.68 6.00 15.38
C GLN A 45 15.71 5.15 14.10
N PRO A 46 15.01 5.55 13.03
CA PRO A 46 14.85 4.74 11.82
C PRO A 46 16.19 4.42 11.16
N GLN A 47 17.18 5.32 11.27
CA GLN A 47 18.55 5.14 10.79
C GLN A 47 19.26 3.88 11.31
N ARG A 48 18.91 3.38 12.50
CA ARG A 48 19.54 2.19 13.10
C ARG A 48 19.14 0.90 12.39
N TYR A 49 17.92 0.86 11.85
CA TYR A 49 17.37 -0.26 11.09
C TYR A 49 17.67 -0.15 9.59
N LEU A 50 17.73 1.07 9.06
CA LEU A 50 18.11 1.34 7.67
C LEU A 50 19.58 0.99 7.37
N ARG A 51 20.46 0.95 8.38
CA ARG A 51 21.87 0.54 8.24
C ARG A 51 22.04 -0.87 7.66
N HIS A 52 21.08 -1.77 7.91
CA HIS A 52 21.12 -3.16 7.41
C HIS A 52 20.43 -3.33 6.05
N LEU A 53 19.58 -2.37 5.65
CA LEU A 53 18.85 -2.37 4.37
C LEU A 53 19.60 -1.62 3.25
N LEU A 54 20.56 -0.76 3.60
CA LEU A 54 21.30 0.11 2.69
C LEU A 54 22.82 -0.11 2.78
N GLY A 55 23.30 -1.35 2.62
CA GLY A 55 24.72 -1.74 2.64
C GLY A 55 25.75 -0.60 2.50
N GLU A 56 26.53 -0.40 3.56
CA GLU A 56 27.69 0.51 3.72
C GLU A 56 27.48 1.98 3.36
N TRP A 57 26.80 2.71 4.25
CA TRP A 57 27.01 4.14 4.41
C TRP A 57 28.15 4.39 5.42
N ASP A 58 29.34 4.80 4.94
CA ASP A 58 30.50 5.23 5.77
C ASP A 58 30.39 6.72 6.16
N PRO A 59 30.24 7.06 7.45
CA PRO A 59 30.16 8.44 7.92
C PRO A 59 31.50 9.21 7.93
N ARG A 60 32.62 8.61 7.52
CA ARG A 60 33.97 9.22 7.67
C ARG A 60 34.58 9.81 6.39
N SER A 61 33.93 9.71 5.24
CA SER A 61 34.54 10.10 3.95
C SER A 61 34.61 11.60 3.64
N ARG A 62 34.23 12.49 4.57
CA ARG A 62 34.55 13.94 4.45
C ARG A 62 34.72 14.60 5.83
N ARG A 63 35.91 14.47 6.42
CA ARG A 63 36.39 15.46 7.39
C ARG A 63 37.18 16.53 6.65
N LEU A 64 36.68 17.75 6.82
CA LEU A 64 37.28 19.03 6.46
C LEU A 64 38.61 19.21 7.20
N THR A 65 39.63 19.72 6.51
CA THR A 65 40.69 20.52 7.14
C THR A 65 40.95 21.74 6.27
N GLY A 66 40.72 22.92 6.83
CA GLY A 66 41.03 24.20 6.20
C GLY A 66 39.86 25.18 6.20
N MET A 67 39.41 25.59 7.39
CA MET A 67 38.65 26.82 7.52
C MET A 67 39.23 27.63 8.68
N THR A 68 40.07 28.60 8.33
CA THR A 68 40.27 29.81 9.12
C THR A 68 38.97 30.63 9.11
N GLU A 69 38.67 31.22 10.25
CA GLU A 69 37.52 32.09 10.50
C GLU A 69 37.36 33.21 9.45
N GLN A 70 36.12 33.46 9.02
CA GLN A 70 35.61 34.82 8.80
C GLN A 70 34.08 34.85 8.65
N LYS A 71 33.50 35.97 9.13
CA LYS A 71 32.08 36.18 9.47
C LYS A 71 31.29 36.86 8.33
N ALA A 72 30.07 36.35 8.04
CA ALA A 72 28.91 36.94 7.33
C ALA A 72 29.06 37.25 5.80
N PRO A 73 28.00 37.18 4.94
CA PRO A 73 26.63 37.66 5.17
C PRO A 73 25.46 36.73 4.75
N ARG A 74 24.28 37.05 5.28
CA ARG A 74 22.98 36.40 5.00
C ARG A 74 22.58 36.64 3.54
N ARG A 75 22.39 35.58 2.74
CA ARG A 75 21.74 35.65 1.42
C ARG A 75 20.38 34.96 1.42
N ARG A 76 19.39 35.73 0.96
CA ARG A 76 17.97 35.41 0.79
C ARG A 76 17.78 34.82 -0.62
N GLY A 77 17.11 33.66 -0.75
CA GLY A 77 16.42 33.25 -1.99
C GLY A 77 16.82 31.90 -2.63
N ARG A 78 15.99 30.86 -2.41
CA ARG A 78 15.24 30.03 -3.40
C ARG A 78 14.59 28.85 -2.64
N PRO A 79 13.25 28.72 -2.59
CA PRO A 79 12.61 27.62 -1.83
C PRO A 79 12.91 26.24 -2.44
N ARG A 80 13.35 25.29 -1.61
CA ARG A 80 13.62 23.87 -1.94
C ARG A 80 12.35 22.98 -1.87
N GLY A 81 11.17 23.52 -2.19
CA GLY A 81 9.89 22.99 -1.67
C GLY A 81 9.16 21.89 -2.46
N GLY A 82 9.66 21.42 -3.61
CA GLY A 82 8.90 20.51 -4.49
C GLY A 82 8.84 19.06 -3.99
N THR A 83 9.99 18.48 -3.64
CA THR A 83 10.10 17.08 -3.17
C THR A 83 9.56 16.91 -1.75
N ASP A 84 9.84 17.88 -0.88
CA ASP A 84 9.37 17.89 0.51
C ASP A 84 7.83 17.93 0.62
N SER A 85 7.15 18.71 -0.23
CA SER A 85 5.69 18.81 -0.17
C SER A 85 5.00 17.51 -0.60
N ARG A 86 5.51 16.85 -1.66
CA ARG A 86 4.95 15.57 -2.13
C ARG A 86 5.12 14.48 -1.09
N GLU A 87 6.30 14.37 -0.49
CA GLU A 87 6.60 13.40 0.56
C GLU A 87 5.75 13.65 1.82
N ARG A 88 5.62 14.91 2.26
CA ARG A 88 4.74 15.28 3.38
C ARG A 88 3.29 14.90 3.14
N ILE A 89 2.77 15.09 1.92
CA ILE A 89 1.40 14.70 1.58
C ILE A 89 1.24 13.18 1.64
N VAL A 90 2.18 12.40 1.09
CA VAL A 90 2.11 10.93 1.15
C VAL A 90 2.18 10.44 2.60
N SER A 91 3.08 10.99 3.41
CA SER A 91 3.17 10.64 4.84
C SER A 91 1.87 10.94 5.58
N ALA A 92 1.32 12.15 5.40
CA ALA A 92 0.05 12.53 6.02
C ALA A 92 -1.12 11.65 5.55
N ALA A 93 -1.11 11.24 4.28
CA ALA A 93 -2.10 10.33 3.72
C ALA A 93 -2.03 8.93 4.37
N VAL A 94 -0.82 8.36 4.53
CA VAL A 94 -0.62 7.08 5.22
C VAL A 94 -1.23 7.13 6.63
N ASP A 95 -0.93 8.18 7.39
CA ASP A 95 -1.44 8.31 8.76
C ASP A 95 -2.96 8.55 8.80
N GLU A 96 -3.50 9.33 7.88
CA GLU A 96 -4.94 9.63 7.84
C GLU A 96 -5.74 8.40 7.43
N PHE A 97 -5.32 7.71 6.36
CA PHE A 97 -5.96 6.48 5.90
C PHE A 97 -5.81 5.34 6.90
N GLY A 98 -4.68 5.26 7.61
CA GLY A 98 -4.49 4.29 8.68
C GLY A 98 -5.42 4.50 9.87
N ALA A 99 -5.71 5.76 10.22
CA ALA A 99 -6.54 6.11 11.37
C ALA A 99 -8.06 6.12 11.06
N GLN A 100 -8.45 6.68 9.91
CA GLN A 100 -9.86 6.93 9.55
C GLN A 100 -10.40 5.95 8.50
N GLY A 101 -9.53 5.09 7.98
CA GLY A 101 -9.81 4.26 6.83
C GLY A 101 -9.99 5.04 5.52
N TYR A 102 -10.26 4.32 4.43
CA TYR A 102 -10.43 4.96 3.12
C TYR A 102 -11.62 5.91 3.12
N ASP A 103 -12.80 5.49 3.61
CA ASP A 103 -14.02 6.29 3.52
C ASP A 103 -13.98 7.52 4.45
N GLY A 104 -13.43 7.41 5.66
CA GLY A 104 -13.38 8.50 6.64
C GLY A 104 -12.33 9.59 6.35
N ALA A 105 -11.23 9.23 5.68
CA ALA A 105 -10.20 10.21 5.33
C ALA A 105 -10.68 11.19 4.24
N THR A 106 -10.27 12.46 4.30
CA THR A 106 -10.61 13.45 3.25
C THR A 106 -9.35 14.11 2.71
N VAL A 107 -9.38 14.54 1.44
CA VAL A 107 -8.26 15.30 0.84
C VAL A 107 -7.97 16.57 1.66
N ARG A 108 -9.01 17.19 2.23
CA ARG A 108 -8.89 18.37 3.09
C ARG A 108 -8.19 18.06 4.42
N SER A 109 -8.54 16.97 5.09
CA SER A 109 -7.88 16.58 6.35
C SER A 109 -6.42 16.17 6.13
N ILE A 110 -6.13 15.48 5.02
CA ILE A 110 -4.76 15.15 4.60
C ILE A 110 -3.95 16.41 4.31
N ALA A 111 -4.51 17.36 3.56
CA ALA A 111 -3.84 18.63 3.24
C ALA A 111 -3.53 19.44 4.51
N ALA A 112 -4.48 19.52 5.43
CA ALA A 112 -4.30 20.17 6.73
C ALA A 112 -3.17 19.53 7.53
N ARG A 113 -3.14 18.18 7.60
CA ARG A 113 -2.08 17.43 8.29
C ARG A 113 -0.71 17.60 7.64
N ALA A 114 -0.66 17.65 6.32
CA ALA A 114 0.58 17.88 5.57
C ALA A 114 1.05 19.35 5.62
N GLY A 115 0.24 20.28 6.12
CA GLY A 115 0.54 21.70 6.14
C GLY A 115 0.58 22.31 4.73
N VAL A 116 -0.32 21.87 3.85
CA VAL A 116 -0.44 22.35 2.46
C VAL A 116 -1.88 22.71 2.12
N ASP A 117 -2.06 23.42 1.01
CA ASP A 117 -3.38 23.67 0.44
C ASP A 117 -3.94 22.42 -0.27
N SER A 118 -5.26 22.20 -0.22
CA SER A 118 -5.90 21.05 -0.87
C SER A 118 -5.73 21.06 -2.39
N ALA A 119 -5.64 22.24 -3.03
CA ALA A 119 -5.35 22.36 -4.46
C ALA A 119 -3.95 21.80 -4.80
N LEU A 120 -2.98 21.90 -3.87
CA LEU A 120 -1.66 21.32 -4.07
C LEU A 120 -1.69 19.79 -4.03
N VAL A 121 -2.55 19.20 -3.19
CA VAL A 121 -2.77 17.75 -3.17
C VAL A 121 -3.39 17.28 -4.49
N HIS A 122 -4.43 17.99 -4.97
CA HIS A 122 -5.03 17.69 -6.28
C HIS A 122 -4.04 17.88 -7.43
N HIS A 123 -3.14 18.87 -7.36
CA HIS A 123 -2.11 19.06 -8.37
C HIS A 123 -1.14 17.89 -8.46
N TYR A 124 -0.68 17.35 -7.32
CA TYR A 124 0.29 16.25 -7.32
C TYR A 124 -0.32 14.88 -7.59
N PHE A 125 -1.54 14.63 -7.11
CA PHE A 125 -2.11 13.27 -7.09
C PHE A 125 -3.43 13.15 -7.84
N GLY A 126 -4.07 14.25 -8.24
CA GLY A 126 -5.37 14.23 -8.90
C GLY A 126 -6.48 13.86 -7.93
N THR A 127 -6.77 12.57 -7.77
CA THR A 127 -7.91 12.07 -6.99
C THR A 127 -7.49 11.50 -5.63
N LYS A 128 -8.45 11.36 -4.72
CA LYS A 128 -8.24 10.65 -3.43
C LYS A 128 -7.84 9.19 -3.65
N ALA A 129 -8.39 8.54 -4.68
CA ALA A 129 -8.08 7.15 -5.03
C ALA A 129 -6.63 7.01 -5.51
N ASP A 130 -6.15 7.93 -6.34
CA ASP A 130 -4.75 7.99 -6.79
C ASP A 130 -3.79 8.26 -5.62
N LEU A 131 -4.15 9.17 -4.72
CA LEU A 131 -3.37 9.43 -3.50
C LEU A 131 -3.32 8.20 -2.58
N PHE A 132 -4.45 7.50 -2.40
CA PHE A 132 -4.46 6.25 -1.63
C PHE A 132 -3.59 5.20 -2.28
N ALA A 133 -3.68 5.02 -3.61
CA ALA A 133 -2.87 4.04 -4.32
C ALA A 133 -1.37 4.33 -4.14
N GLU A 134 -0.95 5.59 -4.25
CA GLU A 134 0.45 5.98 -4.00
C GLU A 134 0.86 5.77 -2.54
N ALA A 135 0.02 6.14 -1.57
CA ALA A 135 0.29 5.98 -0.14
C ALA A 135 0.36 4.51 0.27
N ALA A 136 -0.48 3.67 -0.32
CA ALA A 136 -0.42 2.22 -0.18
C ALA A 136 0.82 1.67 -0.90
N GLY A 137 1.26 2.27 -2.00
CA GLY A 137 2.30 1.72 -2.87
C GLY A 137 1.75 0.74 -3.91
N ILE A 138 0.46 0.86 -4.23
CA ILE A 138 -0.19 0.18 -5.35
C ILE A 138 0.32 0.85 -6.63
N PRO A 139 0.93 0.10 -7.56
CA PRO A 139 1.54 0.68 -8.75
C PRO A 139 0.54 0.89 -9.88
N LEU A 140 -0.55 1.59 -9.55
CA LEU A 140 -1.65 1.89 -10.44
C LEU A 140 -2.29 3.18 -9.96
N ARG A 141 -2.57 4.10 -10.88
CA ARG A 141 -3.43 5.26 -10.70
C ARG A 141 -4.81 4.94 -11.28
N PRO A 142 -5.79 4.60 -10.43
CA PRO A 142 -7.12 4.16 -10.87
C PRO A 142 -7.78 5.08 -11.90
N ASP A 143 -7.53 6.39 -11.83
CA ASP A 143 -8.17 7.38 -12.69
C ASP A 143 -7.59 7.45 -14.10
N LEU A 144 -6.30 7.17 -14.25
CA LEU A 144 -5.62 7.26 -15.54
C LEU A 144 -5.49 5.90 -16.21
N ASP A 145 -5.01 4.92 -15.45
CA ASP A 145 -4.57 3.65 -16.04
C ASP A 145 -5.74 2.73 -16.40
N VAL A 146 -6.80 2.69 -15.58
CA VAL A 146 -7.97 1.82 -15.85
C VAL A 146 -8.66 2.22 -17.16
N PRO A 147 -8.98 3.50 -17.41
CA PRO A 147 -9.54 3.91 -18.70
C PRO A 147 -8.63 3.59 -19.88
N GLU A 148 -7.32 3.80 -19.74
CA GLU A 148 -6.34 3.55 -20.80
C GLU A 148 -6.24 2.07 -21.16
N ILE A 149 -6.13 1.19 -20.16
CA ILE A 149 -6.08 -0.27 -20.35
C ILE A 149 -7.34 -0.77 -21.10
N LEU A 150 -8.51 -0.22 -20.74
CA LEU A 150 -9.79 -0.61 -21.33
C LEU A 150 -10.12 0.10 -22.66
N ALA A 151 -9.35 1.12 -23.07
CA ALA A 151 -9.65 1.90 -24.29
C ALA A 151 -9.21 1.22 -25.60
N GLY A 152 -8.25 0.30 -25.55
CA GLY A 152 -7.80 -0.45 -26.74
C GLY A 152 -8.79 -1.53 -27.21
N PRO A 153 -8.42 -2.35 -28.22
CA PRO A 153 -9.24 -3.45 -28.72
C PRO A 153 -9.77 -4.33 -27.58
N LYS A 154 -11.07 -4.63 -27.58
CA LYS A 154 -11.73 -5.31 -26.46
C LYS A 154 -11.20 -6.72 -26.24
N ASP A 155 -10.90 -7.43 -27.32
CA ASP A 155 -10.36 -8.80 -27.37
C ASP A 155 -8.95 -8.95 -26.78
N GLU A 156 -8.22 -7.85 -26.61
CA GLU A 156 -6.87 -7.83 -26.05
C GLU A 156 -6.79 -7.20 -24.65
N ALA A 157 -7.91 -6.74 -24.08
CA ALA A 157 -7.93 -5.99 -22.84
C ALA A 157 -7.36 -6.78 -21.65
N GLY A 158 -7.65 -8.07 -21.55
CA GLY A 158 -7.09 -8.95 -20.50
C GLY A 158 -5.57 -9.08 -20.62
N THR A 159 -5.06 -9.27 -21.83
CA THR A 159 -3.62 -9.31 -22.13
C THR A 159 -2.93 -8.00 -21.75
N ARG A 160 -3.52 -6.86 -22.12
CA ARG A 160 -2.99 -5.54 -21.78
C ARG A 160 -2.96 -5.30 -20.27
N LEU A 161 -4.02 -5.67 -19.55
CA LEU A 161 -4.10 -5.51 -18.10
C LEU A 161 -3.01 -6.33 -17.40
N VAL A 162 -2.85 -7.61 -17.76
CA VAL A 162 -1.83 -8.48 -17.16
C VAL A 162 -0.42 -7.95 -17.47
N ARG A 163 -0.17 -7.53 -18.71
CA ARG A 163 1.12 -6.96 -19.11
C ARG A 163 1.43 -5.68 -18.34
N TYR A 164 0.48 -4.74 -18.28
CA TYR A 164 0.63 -3.49 -17.53
C TYR A 164 1.09 -3.76 -16.09
N VAL A 165 0.41 -4.68 -15.40
CA VAL A 165 0.73 -5.01 -14.01
C VAL A 165 2.12 -5.65 -13.88
N LEU A 166 2.47 -6.60 -14.74
CA LEU A 166 3.78 -7.26 -14.68
C LEU A 166 4.92 -6.29 -15.01
N ASP A 167 4.78 -5.47 -16.06
CA ASP A 167 5.76 -4.45 -16.44
C ASP A 167 5.95 -3.41 -15.33
N ALA A 168 4.88 -3.06 -14.60
CA ALA A 168 5.00 -2.22 -13.42
C ALA A 168 5.89 -2.87 -12.34
N PHE A 169 5.72 -4.18 -12.08
CA PHE A 169 6.51 -4.95 -11.12
C PHE A 169 7.95 -5.28 -11.58
N GLU A 170 8.30 -5.06 -12.83
CA GLU A 170 9.71 -5.10 -13.26
C GLU A 170 10.52 -3.93 -12.67
N LYS A 171 9.86 -2.79 -12.40
CA LYS A 171 10.48 -1.62 -11.75
C LYS A 171 10.81 -1.96 -10.28
N PRO A 172 12.08 -1.90 -9.84
CA PRO A 172 12.49 -2.36 -8.50
C PRO A 172 11.75 -1.69 -7.34
N ASP A 173 11.49 -0.38 -7.43
CA ASP A 173 10.80 0.37 -6.37
C ASP A 173 9.32 0.05 -6.28
N VAL A 174 8.68 -0.17 -7.43
CA VAL A 174 7.29 -0.64 -7.49
C VAL A 174 7.20 -2.05 -6.89
N ARG A 175 8.08 -2.96 -7.31
CA ARG A 175 8.09 -4.33 -6.81
C ARG A 175 8.25 -4.37 -5.29
N ARG A 176 9.19 -3.61 -4.73
CA ARG A 176 9.39 -3.51 -3.28
C ARG A 176 8.11 -3.08 -2.56
N ARG A 177 7.49 -1.99 -3.01
CA ARG A 177 6.26 -1.44 -2.40
C ARG A 177 5.08 -2.41 -2.54
N GLY A 178 4.86 -2.97 -3.72
CA GLY A 178 3.79 -3.94 -3.98
C GLY A 178 3.94 -5.24 -3.17
N VAL A 179 5.16 -5.78 -3.05
CA VAL A 179 5.42 -6.97 -2.22
C VAL A 179 5.15 -6.70 -0.75
N LEU A 180 5.54 -5.53 -0.23
CA LEU A 180 5.25 -5.14 1.14
C LEU A 180 3.73 -5.09 1.38
N LEU A 181 2.99 -4.44 0.49
CA LEU A 181 1.52 -4.42 0.53
C LEU A 181 0.90 -5.81 0.56
N LEU A 182 1.31 -6.68 -0.35
CA LEU A 182 0.78 -8.05 -0.43
C LEU A 182 1.04 -8.82 0.86
N ARG A 183 2.23 -8.70 1.45
CA ARG A 183 2.57 -9.32 2.74
C ARG A 183 1.71 -8.79 3.88
N THR A 184 1.51 -7.46 3.93
CA THR A 184 0.67 -6.83 4.95
C THR A 184 -0.80 -7.23 4.78
N ALA A 185 -1.30 -7.33 3.55
CA ALA A 185 -2.68 -7.73 3.27
C ALA A 185 -2.99 -9.18 3.71
N ILE A 186 -2.00 -10.07 3.65
CA ILE A 186 -2.12 -11.47 4.11
C ILE A 186 -2.01 -11.56 5.64
N GLY A 187 -1.14 -10.77 6.26
CA GLY A 187 -0.81 -10.89 7.70
C GLY A 187 -1.53 -9.95 8.66
N SER A 188 -2.18 -8.88 8.20
CA SER A 188 -2.72 -7.80 9.06
C SER A 188 -4.25 -7.75 9.06
N ARG A 189 -4.87 -8.00 10.23
CA ARG A 189 -6.33 -7.86 10.41
C ARG A 189 -6.85 -6.43 10.23
N LEU A 190 -5.98 -5.41 10.34
CA LEU A 190 -6.37 -3.99 10.24
C LEU A 190 -6.24 -3.42 8.82
N THR A 191 -5.33 -3.97 8.01
CA THR A 191 -5.03 -3.43 6.67
C THR A 191 -5.87 -4.10 5.58
N THR A 192 -6.30 -5.35 5.80
CA THR A 192 -7.18 -6.08 4.87
C THR A 192 -8.50 -5.34 4.62
N PRO A 193 -9.24 -4.81 5.62
CA PRO A 193 -10.48 -4.09 5.37
C PRO A 193 -10.29 -2.80 4.55
N LEU A 194 -9.19 -2.08 4.78
CA LEU A 194 -8.88 -0.85 4.05
C LEU A 194 -8.58 -1.13 2.58
N LEU A 195 -7.73 -2.12 2.32
CA LEU A 195 -7.38 -2.51 0.96
C LEU A 195 -8.57 -3.13 0.24
N ALA A 196 -9.36 -3.98 0.91
CA ALA A 196 -10.57 -4.58 0.34
C ALA A 196 -11.63 -3.52 0.02
N GLY A 197 -11.80 -2.52 0.89
CA GLY A 197 -12.69 -1.38 0.66
C GLY A 197 -12.28 -0.56 -0.56
N PHE A 198 -11.00 -0.19 -0.65
CA PHE A 198 -10.45 0.51 -1.81
C PHE A 198 -10.58 -0.31 -3.10
N LEU A 199 -10.15 -1.57 -3.08
CA LEU A 199 -10.24 -2.46 -4.25
C LEU A 199 -11.69 -2.54 -4.73
N SER A 200 -12.63 -2.83 -3.84
CA SER A 200 -14.04 -2.98 -4.22
C SER A 200 -14.63 -1.69 -4.78
N ARG A 201 -14.48 -0.56 -4.05
CA ARG A 201 -15.13 0.72 -4.39
C ARG A 201 -14.47 1.46 -5.56
N GLU A 202 -13.15 1.48 -5.62
CA GLU A 202 -12.42 2.35 -6.55
C GLU A 202 -11.82 1.60 -7.72
N LEU A 203 -11.45 0.33 -7.58
CA LEU A 203 -10.87 -0.42 -8.69
C LEU A 203 -11.91 -1.32 -9.35
N LEU A 204 -12.51 -2.23 -8.60
CA LEU A 204 -13.48 -3.18 -9.11
C LEU A 204 -14.72 -2.47 -9.65
N SER A 205 -15.30 -1.55 -8.88
CA SER A 205 -16.49 -0.81 -9.34
C SER A 205 -16.21 0.04 -10.59
N ARG A 206 -14.98 0.57 -10.76
CA ARG A 206 -14.61 1.35 -11.97
C ARG A 206 -14.51 0.44 -13.19
N VAL A 207 -13.88 -0.72 -13.04
CA VAL A 207 -13.82 -1.74 -14.09
C VAL A 207 -15.24 -2.20 -14.43
N ALA A 208 -16.03 -2.55 -13.43
CA ALA A 208 -17.41 -3.03 -13.58
C ALA A 208 -18.30 -2.03 -14.35
N ARG A 209 -18.29 -0.75 -13.94
CA ARG A 209 -19.04 0.33 -14.62
C ARG A 209 -18.64 0.52 -16.08
N ARG A 210 -17.41 0.17 -16.45
CA ARG A 210 -16.87 0.40 -17.79
C ARG A 210 -17.05 -0.80 -18.72
N LEU A 211 -17.21 -2.00 -18.16
CA LEU A 211 -17.46 -3.22 -18.95
C LEU A 211 -18.90 -3.26 -19.49
N ASP A 212 -19.88 -2.76 -18.72
CA ASP A 212 -21.31 -2.78 -19.08
C ASP A 212 -21.81 -4.19 -19.44
N VAL A 213 -21.52 -5.15 -18.55
CA VAL A 213 -21.83 -6.57 -18.71
C VAL A 213 -22.59 -7.11 -17.49
N PRO A 214 -23.32 -8.23 -17.62
CA PRO A 214 -23.90 -8.92 -16.47
C PRO A 214 -22.82 -9.30 -15.45
N ASP A 215 -23.20 -9.31 -14.17
CA ASP A 215 -22.35 -9.72 -13.05
C ASP A 215 -20.99 -8.98 -12.95
N ALA A 216 -20.94 -7.74 -13.42
CA ALA A 216 -19.70 -6.97 -13.57
C ALA A 216 -18.85 -6.89 -12.28
N ASP A 217 -19.48 -6.82 -11.10
CA ASP A 217 -18.77 -6.81 -9.81
C ASP A 217 -18.08 -8.14 -9.51
N LEU A 218 -18.77 -9.26 -9.73
CA LEU A 218 -18.20 -10.61 -9.56
C LEU A 218 -17.06 -10.83 -10.54
N ARG A 219 -17.25 -10.43 -11.80
CA ARG A 219 -16.26 -10.51 -12.86
C ARG A 219 -15.00 -9.71 -12.54
N ALA A 220 -15.17 -8.47 -12.07
CA ALA A 220 -14.06 -7.65 -11.61
C ALA A 220 -13.33 -8.30 -10.41
N ALA A 221 -14.06 -8.90 -9.47
CA ALA A 221 -13.47 -9.64 -8.35
C ALA A 221 -12.67 -10.88 -8.81
N LEU A 222 -13.14 -11.61 -9.83
CA LEU A 222 -12.42 -12.73 -10.44
C LEU A 222 -11.11 -12.25 -11.12
N VAL A 223 -11.14 -11.12 -11.82
CA VAL A 223 -9.94 -10.49 -12.38
C VAL A 223 -8.94 -10.13 -11.28
N ALA A 224 -9.39 -9.45 -10.23
CA ALA A 224 -8.50 -9.05 -9.13
C ALA A 224 -7.90 -10.24 -8.38
N SER A 225 -8.69 -11.30 -8.14
CA SER A 225 -8.19 -12.51 -7.48
C SER A 225 -7.14 -13.23 -8.33
N GLN A 226 -7.35 -13.30 -9.66
CA GLN A 226 -6.39 -13.87 -10.59
C GLN A 226 -5.07 -13.09 -10.59
N ILE A 227 -5.13 -11.75 -10.65
CA ILE A 227 -3.95 -10.89 -10.61
C ILE A 227 -3.23 -11.01 -9.25
N ALA A 228 -3.97 -10.91 -8.14
CA ALA A 228 -3.39 -10.98 -6.80
C ALA A 228 -2.71 -12.33 -6.55
N GLY A 229 -3.36 -13.44 -6.90
CA GLY A 229 -2.79 -14.79 -6.76
C GLY A 229 -1.52 -14.97 -7.58
N MET A 230 -1.49 -14.47 -8.82
CA MET A 230 -0.30 -14.47 -9.66
C MET A 230 0.85 -13.66 -9.03
N LEU A 231 0.56 -12.45 -8.55
CA LEU A 231 1.57 -11.59 -7.92
C LEU A 231 2.10 -12.18 -6.62
N ILE A 232 1.24 -12.77 -5.80
CA ILE A 232 1.62 -13.48 -4.57
C ILE A 232 2.51 -14.68 -4.92
N GLY A 233 2.09 -15.53 -5.86
CA GLY A 233 2.85 -16.70 -6.29
C GLY A 233 4.23 -16.35 -6.84
N ARG A 234 4.32 -15.30 -7.68
CA ARG A 234 5.57 -14.88 -8.33
C ARG A 234 6.51 -14.11 -7.38
N TYR A 235 6.00 -13.10 -6.67
CA TYR A 235 6.86 -12.14 -5.97
C TYR A 235 6.91 -12.32 -4.44
N VAL A 236 5.89 -12.94 -3.83
CA VAL A 236 5.84 -13.17 -2.37
C VAL A 236 6.32 -14.57 -2.02
N LEU A 237 5.68 -15.59 -2.59
CA LEU A 237 6.00 -17.00 -2.38
C LEU A 237 7.21 -17.46 -3.20
N GLN A 238 7.55 -16.72 -4.27
CA GLN A 238 8.63 -17.05 -5.21
C GLN A 238 8.56 -18.50 -5.72
N LEU A 239 7.37 -18.94 -6.15
CA LEU A 239 7.18 -20.26 -6.72
C LEU A 239 8.08 -20.42 -7.95
N PRO A 240 9.00 -21.41 -8.01
CA PRO A 240 10.06 -21.45 -9.03
C PRO A 240 9.57 -21.31 -10.47
N ALA A 241 8.46 -21.97 -10.81
CA ALA A 241 7.87 -21.90 -12.15
C ALA A 241 7.31 -20.50 -12.49
N LEU A 242 6.75 -19.79 -11.51
CA LEU A 242 6.23 -18.45 -11.71
C LEU A 242 7.33 -17.39 -11.65
N ALA A 243 8.32 -17.56 -10.78
CA ALA A 243 9.44 -16.64 -10.63
C ALA A 243 10.40 -16.69 -11.84
N GLY A 244 10.59 -17.89 -12.41
CA GLY A 244 11.47 -18.10 -13.58
C GLY A 244 10.83 -17.79 -14.94
N ALA A 245 9.50 -17.74 -15.03
CA ALA A 245 8.81 -17.44 -16.29
C ALA A 245 9.05 -15.99 -16.75
N SER A 246 9.10 -15.76 -18.06
CA SER A 246 9.15 -14.40 -18.62
C SER A 246 7.80 -13.69 -18.46
N VAL A 247 7.81 -12.35 -18.54
CA VAL A 247 6.55 -11.58 -18.57
C VAL A 247 5.69 -12.02 -19.75
N ASP A 248 6.26 -12.21 -20.93
CA ASP A 248 5.52 -12.64 -22.12
C ASP A 248 4.87 -14.02 -21.97
N GLU A 249 5.55 -14.96 -21.33
CA GLU A 249 5.00 -16.30 -21.06
C GLU A 249 3.80 -16.21 -20.11
N LEU A 250 3.90 -15.41 -19.04
CA LEU A 250 2.81 -15.21 -18.10
C LEU A 250 1.64 -14.45 -18.72
N VAL A 251 1.91 -13.42 -19.52
CA VAL A 251 0.88 -12.67 -20.27
C VAL A 251 0.14 -13.61 -21.22
N GLY A 252 0.86 -14.45 -21.97
CA GLY A 252 0.25 -15.40 -22.90
C GLY A 252 -0.63 -16.46 -22.23
N ARG A 253 -0.33 -16.84 -20.98
CA ARG A 253 -1.10 -17.85 -20.21
C ARG A 253 -2.24 -17.26 -19.40
N VAL A 254 -2.04 -16.10 -18.78
CA VAL A 254 -3.00 -15.48 -17.84
C VAL A 254 -3.92 -14.48 -18.54
N GLY A 255 -3.43 -13.80 -19.58
CA GLY A 255 -4.18 -12.83 -20.38
C GLY A 255 -5.53 -13.36 -20.88
N PRO A 256 -5.60 -14.54 -21.53
CA PRO A 256 -6.86 -15.12 -21.98
C PRO A 256 -7.86 -15.42 -20.85
N THR A 257 -7.39 -15.85 -19.69
CA THR A 257 -8.25 -16.09 -18.52
C THR A 257 -8.84 -14.78 -17.99
N VAL A 258 -8.02 -13.73 -17.91
CA VAL A 258 -8.49 -12.39 -17.51
C VAL A 258 -9.45 -11.83 -18.56
N GLN A 259 -9.17 -12.03 -19.84
CA GLN A 259 -10.04 -11.63 -20.95
C GLN A 259 -11.43 -12.27 -20.84
N ARG A 260 -11.46 -13.58 -20.55
CA ARG A 260 -12.69 -14.32 -20.27
C ARG A 260 -13.46 -13.68 -19.12
N TYR A 261 -12.81 -13.44 -17.98
CA TYR A 261 -13.49 -12.77 -16.86
C TYR A 261 -14.00 -11.37 -17.19
N LEU A 262 -13.35 -10.61 -18.07
CA LEU A 262 -13.80 -9.28 -18.46
C LEU A 262 -15.00 -9.28 -19.42
N PHE A 263 -15.06 -10.20 -20.39
CA PHE A 263 -16.05 -10.14 -21.48
C PHE A 263 -16.91 -11.40 -21.75
N ASP A 264 -16.48 -12.60 -21.34
CA ASP A 264 -17.27 -13.85 -21.42
C ASP A 264 -18.01 -14.23 -20.13
#